data_AF-A0A524CQG1-F1
#
_entry.id   AF-A0A524CQG1-F1
#
_cell.length_a   1.000
_cell.length_b   1.000
_cell.length_c   1.000
_cell.angle_alpha   90.00
_cell.angle_beta   90.00
_cell.angle_gamma   90.00
#
_symmetry.space_group_name_H-M   'P 1'
#
loop_
_entity.id
_entity.type
_entity.pdbx_description
1 polymer ?
#
loop_
_entity_poly.entity_id
_entity_poly.type
_entity_poly.pdbx_seq_one_letter_code
_entity_poly.pdbx_strand_id
1 'polypeptide(L)'
;MTTIFPIDLKCPVCEKGFKSLTVGSFGSASMRTDFRPNYWGANPVSHFFHACPNCGFCADLNNYNLTIDNKKFKKEMKSIPLLEKATPQMKLTTKVERAVRCLEKMKRYKIIEINYLTLANKWLIAYWWADNFKEQ
;
A
#
# COMPACT_ATOMS: atom_id res chain seq x y z
N MET A 1 -12.95 -17.93 2.77
CA MET A 1 -12.78 -17.09 3.97
C MET A 1 -11.44 -16.36 3.85
N THR A 2 -11.40 -15.06 4.10
CA THR A 2 -10.13 -14.29 4.11
C THR A 2 -9.33 -14.64 5.36
N THR A 3 -8.07 -15.05 5.20
CA THR A 3 -7.14 -15.32 6.30
C THR A 3 -6.07 -14.22 6.36
N ILE A 4 -5.84 -13.70 7.57
CA ILE A 4 -4.89 -12.63 7.84
C ILE A 4 -3.98 -13.09 8.96
N PHE A 5 -2.68 -12.87 8.83
CA PHE A 5 -1.69 -13.26 9.85
C PHE A 5 -0.64 -12.16 10.06
N PRO A 6 -0.02 -12.09 11.26
CA PRO A 6 1.00 -11.10 11.55
C PRO A 6 2.31 -11.40 10.81
N ILE A 7 3.00 -10.35 10.38
CA ILE A 7 4.35 -10.39 9.81
C ILE A 7 5.23 -9.32 10.43
N ASP A 8 6.52 -9.62 10.53
CA ASP A 8 7.55 -8.65 10.92
C ASP A 8 8.19 -8.07 9.65
N LEU A 9 8.16 -6.74 9.54
CA LEU A 9 8.71 -6.01 8.40
C LEU A 9 9.83 -5.08 8.84
N LYS A 10 10.90 -5.03 8.05
CA LYS A 10 11.95 -4.01 8.16
C LYS A 10 11.73 -2.96 7.07
N CYS A 11 11.59 -1.69 7.44
CA CYS A 11 11.37 -0.64 6.45
C CYS A 11 12.65 -0.36 5.64
N PRO A 12 12.63 -0.37 4.30
CA PRO A 12 13.83 -0.12 3.50
C PRO A 12 14.29 1.35 3.51
N VAL A 13 13.47 2.27 4.04
CA VAL A 13 13.75 3.71 4.10
C VAL A 13 14.41 4.12 5.42
N CYS A 14 13.81 3.70 6.54
CA CYS A 14 14.27 4.09 7.87
C CYS A 14 14.90 2.94 8.66
N GLU A 15 14.93 1.74 8.09
CA GLU A 15 15.58 0.52 8.61
C GLU A 15 15.03 0.02 9.96
N LYS A 16 13.98 0.66 10.49
CA LYS A 16 13.26 0.24 11.69
C LYS A 16 12.32 -0.93 11.39
N GLY A 17 12.32 -1.90 12.30
CA GLY A 17 11.36 -3.02 12.31
C GLY A 17 9.99 -2.59 12.82
N PHE A 18 8.93 -3.19 12.29
CA PHE A 18 7.55 -3.02 12.77
C PHE A 18 6.70 -4.25 12.43
N LYS A 19 5.64 -4.46 13.22
CA LYS A 19 4.64 -5.52 12.96
C LYS A 19 3.58 -5.02 11.99
N SER A 20 3.19 -5.87 11.04
CA SER A 20 2.08 -5.64 10.14
C SER A 20 1.20 -6.88 10.03
N LEU A 21 0.10 -6.77 9.29
CA LEU A 21 -0.79 -7.88 8.97
C LEU A 21 -0.77 -8.08 7.47
N THR A 22 -0.62 -9.33 7.02
CA THR A 22 -0.68 -9.70 5.61
C THR A 22 -1.77 -10.73 5.35
N VAL A 23 -2.14 -10.88 4.09
CA VAL A 23 -3.18 -11.82 3.65
C VAL A 23 -2.53 -13.15 3.30
N GLY A 24 -3.04 -14.25 3.86
CA GLY A 24 -2.64 -15.60 3.47
C GLY A 24 -3.47 -16.16 2.35
N SER A 25 -4.79 -16.04 2.46
CA SER A 25 -5.74 -16.47 1.45
C SER A 25 -6.95 -15.56 1.44
N PHE A 26 -7.55 -15.36 0.28
CA PHE A 26 -8.79 -14.64 0.11
C PHE A 26 -9.55 -15.25 -1.08
N GLY A 27 -10.85 -15.01 -1.13
CA GLY A 27 -11.69 -15.39 -2.27
C GLY A 27 -12.66 -14.27 -2.61
N SER A 28 -13.23 -14.33 -3.80
CA SER A 28 -14.24 -13.37 -4.29
C SER A 28 -15.45 -14.10 -4.84
N ALA A 29 -16.65 -13.58 -4.55
CA ALA A 29 -17.93 -14.16 -4.97
C ALA A 29 -18.32 -13.75 -6.39
N SER A 30 -18.13 -12.46 -6.67
CA SER A 30 -18.61 -11.79 -7.87
C SER A 30 -17.79 -10.52 -8.10
N MET A 31 -18.15 -9.79 -9.14
CA MET A 31 -17.49 -8.56 -9.51
C MET A 31 -18.57 -7.51 -9.80
N ARG A 32 -18.33 -6.28 -9.35
CA ARG A 32 -19.18 -5.12 -9.67
C ARG A 32 -19.05 -4.75 -11.15
N THR A 33 -19.95 -3.88 -11.62
CA THR A 33 -19.93 -3.35 -13.01
C THR A 33 -18.68 -2.55 -13.32
N ASP A 34 -18.01 -2.00 -12.30
CA ASP A 34 -16.73 -1.31 -12.36
C ASP A 34 -15.52 -2.26 -12.27
N PHE A 35 -15.74 -3.57 -12.42
CA PHE A 35 -14.73 -4.63 -12.28
C PHE A 35 -14.11 -4.77 -10.88
N ARG A 36 -14.66 -4.09 -9.86
CA ARG A 36 -14.20 -4.24 -8.47
C ARG A 36 -14.67 -5.60 -7.92
N PRO A 37 -13.77 -6.45 -7.38
CA PRO A 37 -14.15 -7.74 -6.83
C PRO A 37 -14.92 -7.58 -5.51
N ASN A 38 -15.97 -8.39 -5.35
CA ASN A 38 -16.68 -8.56 -4.10
C ASN A 38 -16.04 -9.72 -3.33
N TYR A 39 -15.21 -9.39 -2.35
CA TYR A 39 -14.50 -10.38 -1.53
C TYR A 39 -15.43 -11.10 -0.55
N TRP A 40 -15.11 -12.35 -0.25
CA TRP A 40 -15.81 -13.11 0.79
C TRP A 40 -15.39 -12.65 2.19
N GLY A 41 -16.33 -12.08 2.94
CA GLY A 41 -16.08 -11.62 4.31
C GLY A 41 -15.26 -10.34 4.34
N ALA A 42 -14.14 -10.34 5.08
CA ALA A 42 -13.31 -9.16 5.24
C ALA A 42 -12.56 -8.79 3.94
N ASN A 43 -12.55 -7.49 3.62
CA ASN A 43 -11.83 -6.94 2.48
C ASN A 43 -10.29 -7.05 2.69
N PRO A 44 -9.56 -7.80 1.86
CA PRO A 44 -8.13 -8.04 2.02
C PRO A 44 -7.26 -6.84 1.59
N VAL A 45 -7.79 -5.87 0.84
CA VAL A 45 -6.97 -4.87 0.13
C VAL A 45 -6.17 -3.96 1.05
N SER A 46 -6.71 -3.65 2.24
CA SER A 46 -5.98 -2.88 3.25
C SER A 46 -4.69 -3.58 3.70
N HIS A 47 -4.64 -4.91 3.61
CA HIS A 47 -3.53 -5.75 4.06
C HIS A 47 -2.53 -6.08 2.94
N PHE A 48 -2.81 -5.70 1.68
CA PHE A 48 -1.84 -5.81 0.59
C PHE A 48 -0.76 -4.73 0.63
N PHE A 49 -1.03 -3.63 1.35
CA PHE A 49 -0.10 -2.53 1.51
C PHE A 49 0.34 -2.43 2.97
N HIS A 50 1.59 -2.10 3.20
CA HIS A 50 2.18 -1.92 4.52
C HIS A 50 2.64 -0.48 4.63
N ALA A 51 2.24 0.20 5.71
CA ALA A 51 2.65 1.57 5.99
C ALA A 51 3.61 1.56 7.19
N CYS A 52 4.79 2.12 7.00
CA CYS A 52 5.77 2.25 8.06
C CYS A 52 5.31 3.32 9.06
N PRO A 53 5.15 3.00 10.36
CA PRO A 53 4.73 3.97 11.37
C PRO A 53 5.82 5.01 11.68
N ASN A 54 7.06 4.76 11.28
CA ASN A 54 8.20 5.60 11.63
C ASN A 54 8.56 6.67 10.58
N CYS A 55 8.28 6.42 9.30
CA CYS A 55 8.61 7.35 8.21
C CYS A 55 7.49 7.55 7.20
N GLY A 56 6.34 6.88 7.40
CA GLY A 56 5.19 7.00 6.51
C GLY A 56 5.36 6.37 5.13
N PHE A 57 6.50 5.72 4.84
CA PHE A 57 6.69 4.94 3.61
C PHE A 57 5.60 3.85 3.53
N CYS A 58 4.94 3.75 2.37
CA CYS A 58 3.91 2.74 2.17
C CYS A 58 4.13 2.04 0.83
N ALA A 59 4.08 0.72 0.83
CA ALA A 59 4.24 -0.10 -0.37
C ALA A 59 3.67 -1.51 -0.13
N ASP A 60 3.56 -2.31 -1.19
CA ASP A 60 3.30 -3.75 -1.10
C ASP A 60 4.55 -4.51 -0.62
N LEU A 61 4.35 -5.78 -0.25
CA LEU A 61 5.40 -6.63 0.32
C LEU A 61 6.63 -6.76 -0.58
N ASN A 62 6.46 -6.85 -1.91
CA ASN A 62 7.59 -7.00 -2.83
C ASN A 62 8.52 -5.78 -2.78
N ASN A 63 7.94 -4.58 -2.71
CA ASN A 63 8.70 -3.34 -2.62
C ASN A 63 9.37 -3.15 -1.24
N TYR A 64 8.89 -3.81 -0.20
CA TYR A 64 9.56 -3.84 1.11
C TYR A 64 10.79 -4.74 1.13
N ASN A 65 10.83 -5.77 0.27
CA ASN A 65 11.97 -6.67 0.14
C ASN A 65 13.13 -6.07 -0.67
N LEU A 66 12.95 -4.88 -1.25
CA LEU A 66 13.98 -4.19 -2.02
C LEU A 66 14.97 -3.47 -1.11
N THR A 67 16.26 -3.56 -1.46
CA THR A 67 17.30 -2.73 -0.85
C THR A 67 17.32 -1.36 -1.52
N ILE A 68 16.93 -0.31 -0.79
CA ILE A 68 16.91 1.07 -1.29
C ILE A 68 18.15 1.81 -0.78
N ASP A 69 19.10 2.13 -1.67
CA ASP A 69 20.35 2.82 -1.30
C ASP A 69 20.39 4.31 -1.67
N ASN A 70 19.30 4.82 -2.26
CA ASN A 70 19.25 6.21 -2.70
C ASN A 70 19.05 7.20 -1.52
N LYS A 71 20.12 7.91 -1.15
CA LYS A 71 20.12 8.91 -0.06
C LYS A 71 19.09 10.02 -0.25
N LYS A 72 18.88 10.50 -1.48
CA LYS A 72 17.91 11.58 -1.79
C LYS A 72 16.48 11.10 -1.52
N PHE A 73 16.16 9.90 -2.00
CA PHE A 73 14.88 9.26 -1.74
C PHE A 73 14.62 9.05 -0.24
N LYS A 74 15.60 8.51 0.50
CA LYS A 74 15.47 8.32 1.96
C LYS A 74 15.16 9.63 2.69
N LYS A 75 15.84 10.73 2.31
CA LYS A 75 15.60 12.07 2.90
C LYS A 75 14.20 12.59 2.59
N GLU A 76 13.76 12.47 1.35
CA GLU A 76 12.42 12.90 0.95
C GLU A 76 11.32 12.08 1.62
N MET A 77 11.48 10.75 1.71
CA MET A 77 10.51 9.90 2.40
C MET A 77 10.35 10.26 3.88
N LYS A 78 11.46 10.55 4.57
CA LYS A 78 11.44 11.00 5.98
C LYS A 78 10.76 12.36 6.16
N SER A 79 10.69 13.20 5.12
CA SER A 79 10.05 14.52 5.18
C SER A 79 8.53 14.48 5.05
N ILE A 80 7.98 13.35 4.62
CA ILE A 80 6.54 13.25 4.39
C ILE A 80 5.85 13.13 5.76
N PRO A 81 4.77 13.87 6.03
CA PRO A 81 4.05 13.78 7.28
C PRO A 81 3.70 12.32 7.60
N LEU A 82 3.93 11.96 8.86
CA LEU A 82 3.43 10.73 9.40
C LEU A 82 1.91 10.78 9.30
N LEU A 83 1.34 9.69 8.81
CA LEU A 83 -0.10 9.53 8.87
C LEU A 83 -0.43 9.40 10.34
N GLU A 84 -1.16 10.37 10.90
CA GLU A 84 -1.54 10.47 12.33
C GLU A 84 -2.19 9.19 12.88
N LYS A 85 -2.59 8.28 11.98
CA LYS A 85 -3.14 6.95 12.23
C LYS A 85 -2.44 5.88 11.39
N ALA A 86 -1.12 5.71 11.54
CA ALA A 86 -0.40 4.52 11.04
C ALA A 86 -0.75 3.25 11.87
N THR A 87 -2.00 3.17 12.36
CA THR A 87 -2.60 2.05 13.07
C THR A 87 -3.28 1.11 12.07
N PRO A 88 -3.62 -0.13 12.48
CA PRO A 88 -4.35 -1.09 11.65
C PRO A 88 -5.68 -0.55 11.09
N GLN A 89 -6.25 0.50 11.69
CA GLN A 89 -7.52 1.13 11.28
C GLN A 89 -7.34 2.32 10.31
N MET A 90 -6.19 2.46 9.65
CA MET A 90 -6.00 3.46 8.61
C MET A 90 -7.07 3.30 7.50
N LYS A 91 -7.70 4.41 7.10
CA LYS A 91 -8.67 4.42 6.01
C LYS A 91 -8.03 3.84 4.75
N LEU A 92 -8.70 2.85 4.15
CA LEU A 92 -8.18 2.13 2.97
C LEU A 92 -7.75 3.11 1.86
N THR A 93 -8.58 4.11 1.59
CA THR A 93 -8.37 5.15 0.58
C THR A 93 -7.00 5.81 0.73
N THR A 94 -6.72 6.33 1.93
CA THR A 94 -5.48 7.04 2.26
C THR A 94 -4.28 6.10 2.19
N LYS A 95 -4.47 4.82 2.54
CA LYS A 95 -3.39 3.83 2.54
C LYS A 95 -2.97 3.47 1.12
N VAL A 96 -3.93 3.22 0.23
CA VAL A 96 -3.65 2.90 -1.17
C VAL A 96 -3.08 4.14 -1.89
N GLU A 97 -3.65 5.33 -1.65
CA GLU A 97 -3.10 6.58 -2.22
C GLU A 97 -1.65 6.79 -1.80
N ARG A 98 -1.34 6.59 -0.51
CA ARG A 98 0.03 6.68 0.01
C ARG A 98 0.97 5.72 -0.70
N ALA A 99 0.54 4.48 -0.91
CA ALA A 99 1.34 3.46 -1.58
C ALA A 99 1.67 3.87 -3.02
N VAL A 100 0.69 4.39 -3.77
CA VAL A 100 0.93 4.82 -5.16
C VAL A 100 1.83 6.05 -5.24
N ARG A 101 1.67 7.03 -4.34
CA ARG A 101 2.61 8.18 -4.28
C ARG A 101 4.04 7.75 -3.96
N CYS A 102 4.22 6.76 -3.08
CA CYS A 102 5.53 6.17 -2.80
C CYS A 102 6.09 5.45 -4.04
N LEU A 103 5.27 4.68 -4.74
CA LEU A 103 5.63 3.99 -5.97
C LEU A 103 6.08 4.95 -7.08
N GLU A 104 5.38 6.08 -7.26
CA GLU A 104 5.73 7.12 -8.22
C GLU A 104 7.11 7.72 -7.92
N LYS A 105 7.39 7.99 -6.64
CA LYS A 105 8.72 8.47 -6.21
C LYS A 105 9.78 7.40 -6.42
N MET A 106 9.49 6.13 -6.12
CA MET A 106 10.41 5.02 -6.40
C MET A 106 10.77 4.94 -7.88
N LYS A 107 9.80 5.11 -8.78
CA LYS A 107 10.03 5.21 -10.23
C LYS A 107 10.89 6.44 -10.56
N ARG A 108 10.56 7.62 -10.03
CA ARG A 108 11.29 8.89 -10.29
C ARG A 108 12.78 8.78 -9.92
N TYR A 109 13.08 8.09 -8.83
CA TYR A 109 14.45 7.84 -8.37
C TYR A 109 15.10 6.59 -8.98
N LYS A 110 14.46 5.95 -9.97
CA LYS A 110 14.93 4.73 -10.64
C LYS A 110 15.24 3.58 -9.67
N ILE A 111 14.47 3.47 -8.59
CA ILE A 111 14.55 2.35 -7.63
C ILE A 111 13.82 1.13 -8.21
N ILE A 112 12.78 1.38 -8.99
CA ILE A 112 11.98 0.36 -9.67
C ILE A 112 11.82 0.73 -11.14
N GLU A 113 11.78 -0.29 -11.99
CA GLU A 113 11.44 -0.16 -13.40
C GLU A 113 9.98 -0.54 -13.61
N ILE A 114 9.11 0.47 -13.67
CA ILE A 114 7.70 0.29 -13.99
C ILE A 114 7.33 1.18 -15.19
N ASN A 115 6.62 0.59 -16.15
CA ASN A 115 6.10 1.35 -17.28
C ASN A 115 4.99 2.32 -16.84
N TYR A 116 4.63 3.28 -17.69
CA TYR A 116 3.61 4.28 -17.36
C TYR A 116 2.19 3.70 -17.25
N LEU A 117 1.88 2.66 -18.02
CA LEU A 117 0.56 2.01 -17.99
C LEU A 117 0.33 1.26 -16.65
N THR A 118 1.33 0.56 -16.16
CA THR A 118 1.30 -0.11 -14.85
C THR A 118 1.15 0.91 -13.73
N LEU A 119 1.87 2.03 -13.78
CA LEU A 119 1.71 3.12 -12.80
C LEU A 119 0.30 3.73 -12.86
N ALA A 120 -0.23 3.98 -14.06
CA ALA A 120 -1.58 4.47 -14.26
C ALA A 120 -2.64 3.49 -13.70
N ASN A 121 -2.47 2.20 -13.96
CA ASN A 121 -3.34 1.16 -13.39
C ASN A 121 -3.31 1.15 -11.86
N LYS A 122 -2.14 1.39 -11.22
CA LYS A 122 -2.07 1.50 -9.75
C LYS A 122 -2.83 2.72 -9.23
N TRP A 123 -2.77 3.86 -9.94
CA TRP A 123 -3.59 5.04 -9.63
C TRP A 123 -5.09 4.79 -9.81
N LEU A 124 -5.50 4.12 -10.89
CA LEU A 124 -6.88 3.72 -11.10
C LEU A 124 -7.38 2.82 -9.96
N ILE A 125 -6.58 1.84 -9.54
CA ILE A 125 -6.89 1.00 -8.38
C ILE A 125 -7.03 1.85 -7.11
N ALA A 126 -6.10 2.78 -6.86
CA ALA A 126 -6.20 3.67 -5.69
C ALA A 126 -7.49 4.48 -5.68
N TYR A 127 -7.91 4.97 -6.84
CA TYR A 127 -9.16 5.71 -7.01
C TYR A 127 -10.39 4.80 -6.89
N TRP A 128 -10.36 3.57 -7.42
CA TRP A 128 -11.42 2.56 -7.26
C TRP A 128 -11.70 2.19 -5.79
N TRP A 129 -10.66 2.30 -4.96
CA TRP A 129 -10.74 2.09 -3.52
C TRP A 129 -10.90 3.38 -2.72
N ALA A 130 -10.90 4.56 -3.37
CA ALA A 130 -11.24 5.83 -2.74
C ALA A 130 -12.76 5.88 -2.53
N ASP A 131 -13.20 6.06 -1.29
CA ASP A 131 -14.61 6.18 -0.93
C ASP A 131 -15.30 7.21 -1.82
N ASN A 132 -16.21 6.71 -2.66
CA ASN A 132 -17.43 7.31 -3.17
C ASN A 132 -18.17 6.13 -3.83
N PHE A 133 -19.34 5.69 -3.42
CA PHE A 133 -20.55 6.46 -3.19
C PHE A 133 -21.18 6.07 -1.85
N LYS A 134 -21.79 7.05 -1.18
CA LYS A 134 -22.86 6.76 -0.21
C LYS A 134 -23.86 5.87 -0.94
N GLU A 135 -23.96 4.60 -0.55
CA GLU A 135 -25.11 3.78 -0.91
C GLU A 135 -26.33 4.52 -0.35
N GLN A 136 -27.11 5.10 -1.26
CA GLN A 136 -28.45 5.64 -0.98
C GLN A 136 -29.40 4.47 -0.78
#